data_AF-A0A935GYS3-F1
#
_entry.id   AF-A0A935GYS3-F1
#
_cell.length_a   1.000
_cell.length_b   1.000
_cell.length_c   1.000
_cell.angle_alpha   90.00
_cell.angle_beta   90.00
_cell.angle_gamma   90.00
#
_symmetry.space_group_name_H-M   'P 1'
#
loop_
_entity.id
_entity.type
_entity.pdbx_description
1 polymer ?
#
loop_
_entity_poly.entity_id
_entity_poly.type
_entity_poly.pdbx_seq_one_letter_code
_entity_poly.pdbx_strand_id
1 'polypeptide(L)'
;MKSQHVSFFVGLPLMLAMSLGAHAQSNITRTLLNSSEANATRSEANGLTDSDKVAGQIWGLSTEEMGRVKLLMKGPRGAFSVGNISPIEVLGIHAKSEAERTKYAEMFAKAFHADVERSLAWNKEFYMAMARLYPNEPVYDYKKAPKVDAPVGSADVAGVPRFLLKSETHTAAPARK
;
A
#
# COMPACT_ATOMS: atom_id res chain seq x y z
N MET A 1 -16.43 -61.97 41.61
CA MET A 1 -16.78 -61.22 42.84
C MET A 1 -17.87 -60.22 42.49
N LYS A 2 -19.05 -60.39 43.11
CA LYS A 2 -20.18 -59.47 43.31
C LYS A 2 -20.80 -58.71 42.11
N SER A 3 -21.95 -59.26 41.69
CA SER A 3 -23.20 -58.55 41.33
C SER A 3 -23.58 -57.47 42.36
N GLN A 4 -24.17 -56.35 41.90
CA GLN A 4 -25.42 -55.80 42.44
C GLN A 4 -26.24 -55.06 41.36
N HIS A 5 -27.52 -55.42 41.29
CA HIS A 5 -28.61 -54.75 40.59
C HIS A 5 -29.40 -53.83 41.57
N VAL A 6 -30.42 -53.14 41.01
CA VAL A 6 -31.67 -52.63 41.62
C VAL A 6 -31.68 -51.12 41.89
N SER A 7 -32.72 -50.30 41.63
CA SER A 7 -33.87 -50.25 40.69
C SER A 7 -34.60 -48.91 40.96
N PHE A 8 -35.22 -48.36 39.90
CA PHE A 8 -36.45 -47.53 39.86
C PHE A 8 -36.72 -46.41 40.88
N PHE A 9 -36.94 -45.19 40.37
CA PHE A 9 -38.11 -44.38 40.77
C PHE A 9 -38.73 -43.65 39.57
N VAL A 10 -40.05 -43.79 39.51
CA VAL A 10 -41.03 -43.22 38.58
C VAL A 10 -41.19 -41.72 38.85
N GLY A 11 -41.38 -40.92 37.80
CA GLY A 11 -41.80 -39.53 37.93
C GLY A 11 -41.98 -38.83 36.59
N LEU A 12 -43.12 -39.04 35.94
CA LEU A 12 -43.64 -38.16 34.89
C LEU A 12 -44.64 -37.18 35.54
N PRO A 13 -44.60 -35.89 35.17
CA PRO A 13 -45.85 -35.25 34.80
C PRO A 13 -45.77 -34.57 33.44
N LEU A 14 -46.79 -34.87 32.67
CA LEU A 14 -47.24 -34.25 31.44
C LEU A 14 -47.72 -32.81 31.73
N MET A 15 -47.15 -31.81 31.06
CA MET A 15 -47.84 -30.54 30.80
C MET A 15 -47.67 -30.12 29.33
N LEU A 16 -48.82 -29.82 28.73
CA LEU A 16 -49.08 -29.44 27.36
C LEU A 16 -49.12 -27.91 27.23
N ALA A 17 -48.91 -27.42 25.99
CA ALA A 17 -49.18 -26.08 25.44
C ALA A 17 -47.92 -25.19 25.31
N MET A 18 -47.61 -24.48 24.20
CA MET A 18 -48.34 -24.06 23.00
C MET A 18 -47.37 -23.91 21.81
N SER A 19 -47.87 -24.10 20.59
CA SER A 19 -47.24 -23.64 19.33
C SER A 19 -47.34 -22.12 19.20
N LEU A 20 -46.31 -21.45 18.65
CA LEU A 20 -46.34 -20.55 17.49
C LEU A 20 -44.93 -19.95 17.28
N GLY A 21 -44.46 -19.94 16.03
CA GLY A 21 -43.07 -19.64 15.68
C GLY A 21 -42.73 -18.15 15.51
N ALA A 22 -41.44 -17.90 15.33
CA ALA A 22 -40.92 -16.83 14.48
C ALA A 22 -39.47 -17.18 14.11
N HIS A 23 -39.28 -17.76 12.92
CA HIS A 23 -37.97 -17.80 12.28
C HIS A 23 -37.60 -16.38 11.85
N ALA A 24 -36.99 -15.61 12.73
CA ALA A 24 -36.38 -14.32 12.40
C ALA A 24 -34.85 -14.48 12.27
N GLN A 25 -34.39 -15.54 11.60
CA GLN A 25 -32.95 -15.72 11.32
C GLN A 25 -32.65 -15.36 9.86
N SER A 26 -32.13 -14.13 9.75
CA SER A 26 -31.15 -13.65 8.77
C SER A 26 -31.52 -13.59 7.28
N ASN A 27 -32.26 -12.55 6.91
CA ASN A 27 -32.14 -11.99 5.56
C ASN A 27 -30.71 -11.45 5.33
N ILE A 28 -30.08 -10.83 6.34
CA ILE A 28 -28.73 -10.27 6.27
C ILE A 28 -27.67 -11.33 5.90
N THR A 29 -27.69 -12.50 6.53
CA THR A 29 -26.76 -13.59 6.20
C THR A 29 -27.03 -14.19 4.82
N ARG A 30 -28.29 -14.33 4.41
CA ARG A 30 -28.61 -14.77 3.03
C ARG A 30 -28.20 -13.75 1.98
N THR A 31 -28.37 -12.45 2.23
CA THR A 31 -27.90 -11.39 1.31
C THR A 31 -26.39 -11.36 1.22
N LEU A 32 -25.66 -11.54 2.33
CA LEU A 32 -24.20 -11.62 2.31
C LEU A 32 -23.70 -12.83 1.51
N LEU A 33 -24.25 -14.02 1.75
CA LEU A 33 -23.85 -15.24 1.06
C LEU A 33 -24.15 -15.17 -0.45
N ASN A 34 -25.34 -14.70 -0.82
CA ASN A 34 -25.72 -14.54 -2.23
C ASN A 34 -24.87 -13.46 -2.93
N SER A 35 -24.49 -12.39 -2.22
CA SER A 35 -23.56 -11.37 -2.74
C SER A 35 -22.12 -11.88 -2.88
N SER A 36 -21.67 -12.77 -1.97
CA SER A 36 -20.33 -13.37 -2.07
C SER A 36 -20.25 -14.39 -3.21
N GLU A 37 -21.29 -15.20 -3.43
CA GLU A 37 -21.35 -16.16 -4.54
C GLU A 37 -21.52 -15.45 -5.90
N ALA A 38 -22.34 -14.40 -5.96
CA ALA A 38 -22.47 -13.57 -7.17
C ALA A 38 -21.18 -12.80 -7.51
N ASN A 39 -20.46 -12.29 -6.50
CA ASN A 39 -19.17 -11.65 -6.72
C ASN A 39 -18.07 -12.64 -7.07
N ALA A 40 -18.08 -13.86 -6.50
CA ALA A 40 -17.14 -14.92 -6.86
C ALA A 40 -17.32 -15.35 -8.32
N THR A 41 -18.55 -15.64 -8.74
CA THR A 41 -18.87 -16.01 -10.13
C THR A 41 -18.56 -14.90 -11.13
N ARG A 42 -18.82 -13.63 -10.78
CA ARG A 42 -18.47 -12.48 -11.64
C ARG A 42 -16.97 -12.19 -11.68
N SER A 43 -16.25 -12.50 -10.61
CA SER A 43 -14.78 -12.42 -10.55
C SER A 43 -14.10 -13.50 -11.40
N GLU A 44 -14.67 -14.71 -11.43
CA GLU A 44 -14.23 -15.79 -12.33
C GLU A 44 -14.47 -15.43 -13.80
N ALA A 45 -15.63 -14.82 -14.10
CA ALA A 45 -15.91 -14.30 -15.44
C ALA A 45 -14.93 -13.20 -15.90
N ASN A 46 -14.40 -12.40 -14.95
CA ASN A 46 -13.38 -11.38 -15.23
C ASN A 46 -11.93 -11.91 -15.21
N GLY A 47 -11.71 -13.18 -14.86
CA GLY A 47 -10.38 -13.79 -14.78
C GLY A 47 -9.46 -13.16 -13.72
N LEU A 48 -10.02 -12.67 -12.61
CA LEU A 48 -9.25 -12.08 -11.52
C LEU A 48 -8.73 -13.17 -10.58
N THR A 49 -7.43 -13.09 -10.26
CA THR A 49 -6.80 -13.92 -9.22
C THR A 49 -7.15 -13.41 -7.82
N ASP A 50 -6.91 -14.21 -6.79
CA ASP A 50 -7.11 -13.76 -5.40
C ASP A 50 -6.18 -12.59 -5.03
N SER A 51 -4.97 -12.56 -5.59
CA SER A 51 -4.06 -11.43 -5.46
C SER A 51 -4.65 -10.14 -6.05
N ASP A 52 -5.31 -10.24 -7.22
CA ASP A 52 -5.98 -9.09 -7.83
C ASP A 52 -7.14 -8.58 -6.97
N LYS A 53 -7.91 -9.49 -6.35
CA LYS A 53 -9.00 -9.12 -5.42
C LYS A 53 -8.46 -8.39 -4.20
N VAL A 54 -7.39 -8.91 -3.60
CA VAL A 54 -6.74 -8.26 -2.44
C VAL A 54 -6.19 -6.89 -2.83
N ALA A 55 -5.52 -6.77 -3.98
CA ALA A 55 -5.06 -5.49 -4.49
C ALA A 55 -6.22 -4.51 -4.69
N GLY A 56 -7.35 -4.97 -5.25
CA GLY A 56 -8.56 -4.16 -5.37
C GLY A 56 -9.08 -3.66 -4.03
N GLN A 57 -9.16 -4.53 -3.03
CA GLN A 57 -9.59 -4.16 -1.69
C GLN A 57 -8.66 -3.12 -1.05
N ILE A 58 -7.33 -3.30 -1.16
CA ILE A 58 -6.33 -2.34 -0.64
C ILE A 58 -6.54 -0.94 -1.23
N TRP A 59 -6.85 -0.88 -2.53
CA TRP A 59 -7.07 0.39 -3.24
C TRP A 59 -8.53 0.89 -3.19
N GLY A 60 -9.44 0.16 -2.52
CA GLY A 60 -10.86 0.50 -2.45
C GLY A 60 -11.59 0.41 -3.80
N LEU A 61 -11.14 -0.48 -4.68
CA LEU A 61 -11.68 -0.69 -6.02
C LEU A 61 -12.71 -1.82 -6.02
N SER A 62 -13.77 -1.64 -6.82
CA SER A 62 -14.73 -2.69 -7.14
C SER A 62 -14.10 -3.81 -7.97
N THR A 63 -14.76 -4.98 -8.00
CA THR A 63 -14.36 -6.11 -8.84
C THR A 63 -14.36 -5.73 -10.32
N GLU A 64 -15.30 -4.87 -10.76
CA GLU A 64 -15.36 -4.35 -12.12
C GLU A 64 -14.18 -3.43 -12.44
N GLU A 65 -13.84 -2.52 -11.54
CA GLU A 65 -12.68 -1.62 -11.69
C GLU A 65 -11.38 -2.44 -11.78
N MET A 66 -11.22 -3.45 -10.94
CA MET A 66 -10.06 -4.35 -10.99
C MET A 66 -10.03 -5.17 -12.28
N GLY A 67 -11.18 -5.67 -12.76
CA GLY A 67 -11.30 -6.31 -14.07
C GLY A 67 -10.83 -5.39 -15.20
N ARG A 68 -11.21 -4.11 -15.14
CA ARG A 68 -10.76 -3.10 -16.12
C ARG A 68 -9.26 -2.87 -16.07
N VAL A 69 -8.65 -2.82 -14.87
CA VAL A 69 -7.19 -2.73 -14.72
C VAL A 69 -6.51 -3.88 -15.44
N LYS A 70 -6.93 -5.13 -15.18
CA LYS A 70 -6.32 -6.31 -15.79
C LYS A 70 -6.46 -6.31 -17.31
N LEU A 71 -7.60 -5.86 -17.82
CA LEU A 71 -7.79 -5.73 -19.26
C LEU A 71 -6.86 -4.67 -19.87
N LEU A 72 -6.76 -3.49 -19.27
CA LEU A 72 -5.88 -2.42 -19.73
C LEU A 72 -4.40 -2.84 -19.73
N MET A 73 -3.99 -3.58 -18.71
CA MET A 73 -2.61 -4.06 -18.57
C MET A 73 -2.23 -5.14 -19.59
N LYS A 74 -3.19 -5.77 -20.28
CA LYS A 74 -2.93 -6.64 -21.44
C LYS A 74 -2.62 -5.85 -22.73
N GLY A 75 -2.87 -4.55 -22.75
CA GLY A 75 -2.69 -3.67 -23.90
C GLY A 75 -1.48 -2.73 -23.79
N PRO A 76 -1.45 -1.64 -24.59
CA PRO A 76 -0.34 -0.69 -24.63
C PRO A 76 0.03 -0.08 -23.26
N ARG A 77 -0.96 0.07 -22.36
CA ARG A 77 -0.71 0.54 -21.00
C ARG A 77 0.29 -0.36 -20.27
N GLY A 78 0.17 -1.68 -20.40
CA GLY A 78 1.13 -2.60 -19.81
C GLY A 78 2.55 -2.37 -20.34
N ALA A 79 2.69 -2.24 -21.66
CA ALA A 79 3.98 -2.03 -22.32
C ALA A 79 4.66 -0.69 -21.95
N PHE A 80 3.89 0.35 -21.67
CA PHE A 80 4.42 1.67 -21.29
C PHE A 80 4.62 1.84 -19.78
N SER A 81 4.27 0.84 -18.97
CA SER A 81 4.31 0.96 -17.51
C SER A 81 5.57 0.36 -16.93
N VAL A 82 6.01 0.95 -15.81
CA VAL A 82 6.87 0.23 -14.87
C VAL A 82 6.11 -0.97 -14.28
N GLY A 83 6.84 -2.02 -13.90
CA GLY A 83 6.25 -3.30 -13.47
C GLY A 83 5.33 -3.21 -12.24
N ASN A 84 5.41 -2.13 -11.47
CA ASN A 84 4.69 -1.90 -10.21
C ASN A 84 3.74 -0.69 -10.27
N ILE A 85 3.24 -0.31 -11.45
CA ILE A 85 2.23 0.76 -11.56
C ILE A 85 0.99 0.43 -10.72
N SER A 86 0.46 1.41 -9.98
CA SER A 86 -0.71 1.18 -9.14
C SER A 86 -1.97 0.98 -10.01
N PRO A 87 -2.95 0.16 -9.57
CA PRO A 87 -4.20 -0.03 -10.30
C PRO A 87 -4.98 1.28 -10.46
N ILE A 88 -4.83 2.22 -9.51
CA ILE A 88 -5.54 3.50 -9.58
C ILE A 88 -4.94 4.45 -10.61
N GLU A 89 -3.62 4.47 -10.77
CA GLU A 89 -2.96 5.21 -11.86
C GLU A 89 -3.36 4.63 -13.22
N VAL A 90 -3.44 3.30 -13.34
CA VAL A 90 -3.93 2.65 -14.57
C VAL A 90 -5.34 3.15 -14.92
N LEU A 91 -6.26 3.18 -13.94
CA LEU A 91 -7.62 3.65 -14.15
C LEU A 91 -7.71 5.15 -14.43
N GLY A 92 -6.89 5.97 -13.75
CA GLY A 92 -6.84 7.43 -13.91
C GLY A 92 -6.29 7.88 -15.25
N ILE A 93 -5.21 7.25 -15.73
CA ILE A 93 -4.66 7.52 -17.06
C ILE A 93 -5.68 7.17 -18.14
N HIS A 94 -6.39 6.05 -17.99
CA HIS A 94 -7.43 5.57 -18.91
C HIS A 94 -8.85 5.93 -18.46
N ALA A 95 -9.04 7.03 -17.73
CA ALA A 95 -10.37 7.46 -17.32
C ALA A 95 -11.23 7.81 -18.55
N LYS A 96 -12.51 7.40 -18.52
CA LYS A 96 -13.48 7.61 -19.61
C LYS A 96 -14.12 9.00 -19.58
N SER A 97 -13.99 9.70 -18.46
CA SER A 97 -14.50 11.06 -18.27
C SER A 97 -13.58 11.85 -17.35
N GLU A 98 -13.76 13.17 -17.35
CA GLU A 98 -13.07 14.06 -16.41
C GLU A 98 -13.41 13.73 -14.96
N ALA A 99 -14.68 13.49 -14.66
CA ALA A 99 -15.11 13.10 -13.31
C ALA A 99 -14.44 11.79 -12.84
N GLU A 100 -14.32 10.79 -13.72
CA GLU A 100 -13.61 9.54 -13.40
C GLU A 100 -12.11 9.80 -13.17
N ARG A 101 -11.50 10.69 -13.97
CA ARG A 101 -10.09 11.07 -13.82
C ARG A 101 -9.84 11.74 -12.47
N THR A 102 -10.69 12.70 -12.10
CA THR A 102 -10.64 13.41 -10.81
C THR A 102 -10.81 12.43 -9.65
N LYS A 103 -11.79 11.52 -9.71
CA LYS A 103 -11.99 10.48 -8.68
C LYS A 103 -10.69 9.72 -8.39
N TYR A 104 -10.06 9.14 -9.42
CA TYR A 104 -8.86 8.33 -9.20
C TYR A 104 -7.64 9.15 -8.82
N ALA A 105 -7.50 10.38 -9.35
CA ALA A 105 -6.43 11.28 -8.96
C ALA A 105 -6.51 11.64 -7.46
N GLU A 106 -7.71 11.96 -6.95
CA GLU A 106 -7.92 12.25 -5.54
C GLU A 106 -7.65 11.04 -4.65
N MET A 107 -8.09 9.85 -5.07
CA MET A 107 -7.81 8.61 -4.34
C MET A 107 -6.31 8.33 -4.26
N PHE A 108 -5.56 8.50 -5.36
CA PHE A 108 -4.10 8.37 -5.37
C PHE A 108 -3.45 9.42 -4.47
N ALA A 109 -3.86 10.68 -4.58
CA ALA A 109 -3.30 11.78 -3.78
C ALA A 109 -3.46 11.53 -2.27
N LYS A 110 -4.64 11.05 -1.83
CA LYS A 110 -4.89 10.69 -0.43
C LYS A 110 -4.00 9.55 0.04
N ALA A 111 -3.88 8.48 -0.77
CA ALA A 111 -3.03 7.34 -0.44
C ALA A 111 -1.56 7.73 -0.35
N PHE A 112 -1.07 8.49 -1.33
CA PHE A 112 0.31 8.97 -1.39
C PHE A 112 0.63 9.94 -0.23
N HIS A 113 -0.28 10.85 0.09
CA HIS A 113 -0.12 11.74 1.24
C HIS A 113 0.05 10.96 2.55
N ALA A 114 -0.80 9.96 2.80
CA ALA A 114 -0.70 9.13 4.00
C ALA A 114 0.62 8.32 4.04
N ASP A 115 1.12 7.87 2.89
CA ASP A 115 2.41 7.18 2.80
C ASP A 115 3.61 8.10 3.10
N VAL A 116 3.57 9.33 2.57
CA VAL A 116 4.57 10.36 2.86
C VAL A 116 4.61 10.68 4.35
N GLU A 117 3.45 10.84 5.01
CA GLU A 117 3.39 11.07 6.46
C GLU A 117 4.06 9.95 7.27
N ARG A 118 3.79 8.68 6.92
CA ARG A 118 4.43 7.52 7.57
C ARG A 118 5.93 7.50 7.32
N SER A 119 6.35 7.77 6.09
CA SER A 119 7.75 7.83 5.71
C SER A 119 8.49 8.91 6.49
N LEU A 120 7.90 10.09 6.66
CA LEU A 120 8.47 11.18 7.45
C LEU A 120 8.57 10.82 8.94
N ALA A 121 7.53 10.22 9.51
CA ALA A 121 7.54 9.76 10.89
C ALA A 121 8.64 8.71 11.13
N TRP A 122 8.79 7.75 10.21
CA TRP A 122 9.86 6.77 10.26
C TRP A 122 11.24 7.40 10.11
N ASN A 123 11.44 8.31 9.13
CA ASN A 123 12.71 8.99 8.93
C ASN A 123 13.16 9.74 10.18
N LYS A 124 12.23 10.43 10.86
CA LYS A 124 12.51 11.10 12.13
C LYS A 124 13.07 10.12 13.18
N GLU A 125 12.38 9.02 13.43
CA GLU A 125 12.83 8.01 14.40
C GLU A 125 14.13 7.34 13.97
N PHE A 126 14.32 7.09 12.68
CA PHE A 126 15.55 6.55 12.12
C PHE A 126 16.74 7.48 12.41
N TYR A 127 16.62 8.78 12.16
CA TYR A 127 17.69 9.74 12.46
C TYR A 127 17.97 9.84 13.96
N MET A 128 16.94 9.81 14.81
CA MET A 128 17.11 9.78 16.26
C MET A 128 17.83 8.49 16.72
N ALA A 129 17.48 7.35 16.13
CA ALA A 129 18.16 6.09 16.42
C ALA A 129 19.63 6.13 15.98
N MET A 130 19.92 6.66 14.78
CA MET A 130 21.29 6.83 14.28
C MET A 130 22.13 7.69 15.23
N ALA A 131 21.61 8.83 15.70
CA ALA A 131 22.34 9.71 16.61
C ALA A 131 22.66 9.05 17.97
N ARG A 132 21.76 8.19 18.49
CA ARG A 132 22.00 7.46 19.75
C ARG A 132 22.99 6.30 19.59
N LEU A 133 22.87 5.55 18.49
CA LEU A 133 23.67 4.35 18.27
C LEU A 133 25.08 4.68 17.78
N TYR A 134 25.25 5.79 17.05
CA TYR A 134 26.50 6.18 16.40
C TYR A 134 26.86 7.67 16.68
N PRO A 135 26.98 8.10 17.95
CA PRO A 135 27.08 9.53 18.30
C PRO A 135 28.38 10.21 17.82
N ASN A 136 29.45 9.44 17.61
CA ASN A 136 30.77 9.95 17.21
C ASN A 136 31.22 9.45 15.83
N GLU A 137 30.33 8.78 15.10
CA GLU A 137 30.63 8.31 13.76
C GLU A 137 29.98 9.24 12.74
N PRO A 138 30.77 10.00 11.96
CA PRO A 138 30.19 10.83 10.93
C PRO A 138 29.51 9.94 9.87
N VAL A 139 28.25 10.24 9.53
CA VAL A 139 27.50 9.54 8.47
C VAL A 139 28.28 9.50 7.15
N TYR A 140 29.10 10.52 6.91
CA TYR A 140 30.04 10.57 5.80
C TYR A 140 31.38 11.18 6.24
N ASP A 141 32.48 10.43 6.09
CA ASP A 141 33.82 10.91 6.38
C ASP A 141 34.40 11.70 5.20
N TYR A 142 34.11 13.01 5.18
CA TYR A 142 34.64 13.90 4.15
C TYR A 142 36.17 13.98 4.15
N LYS A 143 36.91 13.53 5.17
CA LYS A 143 38.38 13.51 5.10
C LYS A 143 38.92 12.41 4.19
N LYS A 144 38.11 11.37 3.95
CA LYS A 144 38.41 10.27 3.02
C LYS A 144 37.78 10.45 1.64
N ALA A 145 36.98 11.49 1.47
CA ALA A 145 36.34 11.76 0.19
C ALA A 145 37.40 12.18 -0.87
N PRO A 146 37.28 11.70 -2.11
CA PRO A 146 38.20 12.07 -3.17
C PRO A 146 38.10 13.57 -3.44
N LYS A 147 39.26 14.19 -3.75
CA LYS A 147 39.29 15.60 -4.13
C LYS A 147 38.56 15.79 -5.46
N VAL A 148 37.64 16.74 -5.49
CA VAL A 148 36.85 17.09 -6.66
C VAL A 148 37.57 18.17 -7.46
N ASP A 149 37.71 17.94 -8.76
CA ASP A 149 38.19 18.94 -9.71
C ASP A 149 36.97 19.59 -10.34
N ALA A 150 36.53 20.72 -9.76
CA ALA A 150 35.38 21.46 -10.22
C ALA A 150 35.55 22.95 -9.89
N PRO A 151 35.05 23.86 -10.76
CA PRO A 151 34.97 25.26 -10.43
C PRO A 151 34.22 25.48 -9.12
N VAL A 152 34.67 26.45 -8.30
CA VAL A 152 34.06 26.75 -6.99
C VAL A 152 32.54 26.97 -7.08
N GLY A 153 32.07 27.65 -8.12
CA GLY A 153 30.65 27.89 -8.34
C GLY A 153 29.83 26.60 -8.53
N SER A 154 30.35 25.64 -9.29
CA SER A 154 29.69 24.34 -9.50
C SER A 154 29.70 23.49 -8.22
N ALA A 155 30.77 23.60 -7.43
CA ALA A 155 30.91 22.90 -6.16
C ALA A 155 29.94 23.42 -5.09
N ASP A 156 29.78 24.74 -4.99
CA ASP A 156 28.86 25.38 -4.05
C ASP A 156 27.39 24.99 -4.37
N VAL A 157 27.03 24.93 -5.66
CA VAL A 157 25.68 24.47 -6.09
C VAL A 157 25.45 23.00 -5.76
N ALA A 158 26.48 22.17 -5.86
CA ALA A 158 26.43 20.74 -5.52
C ALA A 158 26.57 20.45 -4.01
N GLY A 159 26.72 21.48 -3.17
CA GLY A 159 26.92 21.32 -1.73
C GLY A 159 28.23 20.62 -1.37
N VAL A 160 29.23 20.62 -2.25
CA VAL A 160 30.53 20.02 -2.01
C VAL A 160 31.32 20.93 -1.06
N PRO A 161 31.78 20.42 0.10
CA PRO A 161 32.60 21.22 1.00
C PRO A 161 33.86 21.73 0.29
N ARG A 162 34.13 23.04 0.39
CA ARG A 162 35.24 23.69 -0.36
C ARG A 162 36.63 23.08 -0.08
N PHE A 163 36.84 22.47 1.09
CA PHE A 163 38.09 21.77 1.39
C PHE A 163 38.28 20.49 0.56
N LEU A 164 37.26 19.99 -0.13
CA LEU A 164 37.35 18.87 -1.08
C LEU A 164 37.72 19.31 -2.48
N LEU A 165 37.72 20.60 -2.78
CA LEU A 165 38.19 21.08 -4.07
C LEU A 165 39.70 20.93 -4.13
N LYS A 166 40.19 20.46 -5.28
CA LYS A 166 41.58 20.73 -5.65
C LYS A 166 41.68 22.26 -5.78
N SER A 167 42.59 22.87 -5.02
CA SER A 167 42.80 24.32 -5.08
C SER A 167 42.89 24.76 -6.54
N GLU A 168 42.06 25.70 -6.96
CA GLU A 168 42.25 26.32 -8.27
C GLU A 168 43.66 26.91 -8.30
N THR A 169 44.48 26.42 -9.24
CA THR A 169 45.63 27.16 -9.74
C THR A 169 45.19 28.58 -10.02
N HIS A 170 45.76 29.55 -9.29
CA HIS A 170 45.69 30.96 -9.63
C HIS A 170 46.24 31.15 -11.05
N THR A 171 45.39 31.04 -12.06
CA THR A 171 45.67 31.64 -13.36
C THR A 171 45.36 33.11 -13.18
N ALA A 172 46.38 33.87 -12.79
CA ALA A 172 46.31 35.33 -12.71
C ALA A 172 45.71 35.87 -14.02
N ALA A 173 44.63 36.63 -13.90
CA ALA A 173 44.07 37.35 -15.04
C ALA A 173 45.17 38.26 -15.62
N PRO A 174 45.40 38.30 -16.95
CA PRO A 174 46.40 39.18 -17.51
C PRO A 174 46.01 40.63 -17.25
N ALA A 175 46.95 41.41 -16.72
CA ALA A 175 46.80 42.83 -16.47
C ALA A 175 46.35 43.54 -17.76
N ARG A 176 45.20 44.22 -17.71
CA ARG A 176 44.77 45.13 -18.78
C ARG A 176 45.80 46.26 -18.86
N LYS A 177 46.43 46.39 -20.03
CA LYS A 177 47.15 47.60 -20.45
C LYS A 177 46.18 48.63 -20.99
#